data_AF-A0A0N4ZSI1-F1
#
_entry.id   AF-A0A0N4ZSI1-F1
#
_cell.length_a   1.000
_cell.length_b   1.000
_cell.length_c   1.000
_cell.angle_alpha   90.00
_cell.angle_beta   90.00
_cell.angle_gamma   90.00
#
_symmetry.space_group_name_H-M   'P 1'
#
loop_
_entity.id
_entity.type
_entity.pdbx_description
1 polymer ?
#
loop_
_entity_poly.entity_id
_entity_poly.type
_entity_poly.pdbx_seq_one_letter_code
_entity_poly.pdbx_strand_id
1 'polypeptide(L)'
;MTLKTYQDLNCKYEDIRKLVVMVEQFGDELEIQDVIQFKNMVDCVVEDILGAAHPEYLVESFENNMGTICCDEKDANKIWACLSLAGYRMGQRISVHFNKILKPELKKKTDDEMEC
;
A
#
# COMPACT_ATOMS: atom_id res chain seq x y z
N MET A 1 -2.79 17.31 -1.64
CA MET A 1 -1.77 16.32 -1.23
C MET A 1 -1.64 15.36 -2.41
N THR A 2 -0.50 15.35 -3.09
CA THR A 2 -0.31 14.52 -4.31
C THR A 2 0.04 13.11 -3.88
N LEU A 3 -0.64 12.10 -4.44
CA LEU A 3 -0.25 10.71 -4.22
C LEU A 3 1.14 10.49 -4.85
N LYS A 4 2.03 9.84 -4.10
CA LYS A 4 3.35 9.43 -4.61
C LYS A 4 3.15 8.50 -5.84
N THR A 5 4.18 8.38 -6.65
CA THR A 5 4.24 7.49 -7.82
C THR A 5 5.41 6.52 -7.66
N TYR A 6 5.53 5.53 -8.55
CA TYR A 6 6.66 4.58 -8.52
C TYR A 6 8.04 5.26 -8.58
N GLN A 7 8.12 6.46 -9.14
CA GLN A 7 9.36 7.23 -9.24
C GLN A 7 9.83 7.79 -7.88
N ASP A 8 8.94 7.80 -6.89
CA ASP A 8 9.24 8.28 -5.53
C ASP A 8 9.80 7.17 -4.62
N LEU A 9 9.90 5.92 -5.10
CA LEU A 9 10.53 4.82 -4.37
C LEU A 9 12.01 4.74 -4.72
N ASN A 10 12.87 4.70 -3.70
CA ASN A 10 14.31 4.53 -3.87
C ASN A 10 14.69 3.06 -4.13
N CYS A 11 14.13 2.47 -5.19
CA CYS A 11 14.46 1.13 -5.68
C CYS A 11 14.25 1.03 -7.20
N LYS A 12 14.75 -0.04 -7.82
CA LYS A 12 14.51 -0.27 -9.24
C LYS A 12 13.08 -0.73 -9.47
N TYR A 13 12.52 -0.37 -10.62
CA TYR A 13 11.16 -0.78 -11.00
C TYR A 13 10.94 -2.31 -10.96
N GLU A 14 11.96 -3.10 -11.31
CA GLU A 14 11.92 -4.58 -11.28
C GLU A 14 11.81 -5.18 -9.85
N ASP A 15 12.28 -4.43 -8.87
CA ASP A 15 12.31 -4.81 -7.46
C ASP A 15 11.03 -4.36 -6.73
N ILE A 16 10.20 -3.53 -7.36
CA ILE A 16 8.93 -3.11 -6.76
C ILE A 16 7.98 -4.30 -6.64
N ARG A 17 7.32 -4.40 -5.50
CA ARG A 17 6.22 -5.34 -5.23
C ARG A 17 4.98 -4.58 -4.83
N LYS A 18 3.83 -5.05 -5.32
CA LYS A 18 2.50 -4.55 -4.99
C LYS A 18 1.86 -5.52 -3.99
N LEU A 19 1.88 -5.15 -2.72
CA LEU A 19 1.22 -5.85 -1.64
C LEU A 19 -0.27 -5.50 -1.66
N VAL A 20 -1.11 -6.47 -2.00
CA VAL A 20 -2.56 -6.30 -2.04
C VAL A 20 -3.14 -6.88 -0.75
N VAL A 21 -3.86 -6.05 -0.01
CA VAL A 21 -4.46 -6.39 1.29
C VAL A 21 -5.95 -6.10 1.30
N MET A 22 -6.71 -6.87 2.07
CA MET A 22 -8.10 -6.59 2.38
C MET A 22 -8.21 -6.03 3.80
N VAL A 23 -8.98 -4.96 3.97
CA VAL A 23 -9.29 -4.40 5.29
C VAL A 23 -10.69 -4.83 5.70
N GLU A 24 -10.78 -5.57 6.79
CA GLU A 24 -12.04 -5.90 7.44
C GLU A 24 -12.21 -5.00 8.66
N GLN A 25 -13.40 -4.41 8.81
CA GLN A 25 -13.73 -3.45 9.86
C GLN A 25 -14.86 -4.03 10.71
N PHE A 26 -14.69 -3.99 12.04
CA PHE A 26 -15.66 -4.55 12.98
C PHE A 26 -16.28 -3.41 13.79
N GLY A 27 -17.31 -2.77 13.23
CA GLY A 27 -18.06 -1.68 13.86
C GLY A 27 -18.87 -0.88 12.84
N ASP A 28 -19.81 -0.07 13.35
CA ASP A 28 -20.69 0.80 12.54
C ASP A 28 -20.23 2.27 12.56
N GLU A 29 -19.04 2.55 13.09
CA GLU A 29 -18.61 3.92 13.42
C GLU A 29 -18.07 4.68 12.20
N LEU A 30 -16.94 4.22 11.64
CA LEU A 30 -16.24 4.94 10.58
C LEU A 30 -15.58 3.93 9.63
N GLU A 31 -16.10 3.81 8.42
CA GLU A 31 -15.45 3.02 7.37
C GLU A 31 -14.33 3.82 6.69
N ILE A 32 -13.25 3.14 6.31
CA ILE A 32 -12.29 3.69 5.36
C ILE A 32 -12.98 3.83 4.00
N GLN A 33 -13.14 5.08 3.54
CA GLN A 33 -13.90 5.40 2.33
C GLN A 33 -13.03 5.59 1.08
N ASP A 34 -11.77 5.96 1.27
CA ASP A 34 -10.90 6.35 0.17
C ASP A 34 -9.42 5.99 0.41
N VAL A 35 -8.63 6.18 -0.65
CA VAL A 35 -7.18 5.91 -0.66
C VAL A 35 -6.40 6.79 0.31
N ILE A 36 -6.89 8.00 0.63
CA ILE A 36 -6.21 8.91 1.56
C ILE A 36 -6.37 8.41 2.99
N GLN A 37 -7.58 8.00 3.37
CA GLN A 37 -7.86 7.39 4.68
C GLN A 37 -7.13 6.07 4.84
N PHE A 38 -7.11 5.22 3.80
CA PHE A 38 -6.32 4.00 3.80
C PHE A 38 -4.83 4.29 3.97
N LYS A 39 -4.29 5.27 3.24
CA LYS A 39 -2.91 5.72 3.38
C LYS A 39 -2.59 6.18 4.80
N ASN A 40 -3.43 7.02 5.40
CA ASN A 40 -3.23 7.48 6.76
C ASN A 40 -3.21 6.33 7.76
N MET A 41 -4.06 5.31 7.57
CA MET A 41 -4.04 4.10 8.40
C MET A 41 -2.73 3.33 8.25
N VAL A 42 -2.25 3.13 7.02
CA VAL A 42 -0.95 2.48 6.75
C VAL A 42 0.20 3.29 7.39
N ASP A 43 0.21 4.61 7.21
CA ASP A 43 1.20 5.51 7.79
C ASP A 43 1.27 5.39 9.32
N CYS A 44 0.12 5.49 10.00
CA CYS A 44 0.08 5.32 11.45
C CYS A 44 0.59 3.94 11.87
N VAL A 45 0.13 2.86 11.23
CA VAL A 45 0.53 1.49 11.60
C VAL A 45 2.04 1.28 11.45
N VAL A 46 2.59 1.72 10.32
CA VAL A 46 4.01 1.53 10.01
C VAL A 46 4.89 2.41 10.91
N GLU A 47 4.48 3.66 11.14
CA GLU A 47 5.19 4.58 12.04
C GLU A 47 5.12 4.13 13.51
N ASP A 48 3.98 3.64 13.98
CA ASP A 48 3.82 3.14 15.35
C ASP A 48 4.77 1.96 15.65
N ILE A 49 5.02 1.10 14.66
CA ILE A 49 5.78 -0.15 14.85
C ILE A 49 7.27 0.04 14.54
N LEU A 50 7.61 0.77 13.46
CA LEU A 50 8.99 0.91 12.99
C LEU A 50 9.59 2.30 13.26
N GLY A 51 8.78 3.28 13.67
CA GLY A 51 9.20 4.65 13.89
C GLY A 51 9.86 5.27 12.65
N ALA A 52 10.80 6.19 12.87
CA ALA A 52 11.54 6.87 11.81
C ALA A 52 12.42 5.94 10.94
N ALA A 53 12.58 4.67 11.31
CA ALA A 53 13.33 3.67 10.55
C ALA A 53 12.46 2.85 9.59
N HIS A 54 11.19 3.22 9.41
CA HIS A 54 10.31 2.53 8.49
C HIS A 54 10.82 2.58 7.04
N PRO A 55 10.57 1.54 6.23
CA PRO A 55 10.96 1.55 4.83
C PRO A 55 10.12 2.55 4.02
N GLU A 56 10.60 2.89 2.83
CA GLU A 56 9.80 3.65 1.87
C GLU A 56 8.72 2.78 1.23
N TYR A 57 7.52 3.35 1.11
CA TYR A 57 6.41 2.76 0.40
C TYR A 57 5.49 3.82 -0.18
N LEU A 58 4.60 3.36 -1.04
CA LEU A 58 3.55 4.11 -1.71
C LEU A 58 2.23 3.36 -1.52
N VAL A 59 1.16 4.07 -1.18
CA VAL A 59 -0.20 3.56 -1.31
C VAL A 59 -0.74 3.94 -2.68
N GLU A 60 -1.01 2.95 -3.53
CA GLU A 60 -1.44 3.14 -4.91
C GLU A 60 -2.95 3.29 -5.04
N SER A 61 -3.72 2.43 -4.37
CA SER A 61 -5.17 2.39 -4.50
C SER A 61 -5.86 1.84 -3.26
N PHE A 62 -7.14 2.17 -3.12
CA PHE A 62 -8.04 1.55 -2.16
C PHE A 62 -9.46 1.54 -2.74
N GLU A 63 -10.00 0.36 -3.03
CA GLU A 63 -11.34 0.17 -3.61
C GLU A 63 -11.95 -1.12 -3.06
N ASN A 64 -13.25 -1.12 -2.73
CA ASN A 64 -13.96 -2.30 -2.22
C ASN A 64 -13.23 -3.02 -1.07
N ASN A 65 -12.75 -2.25 -0.08
CA ASN A 65 -11.95 -2.74 1.05
C ASN A 65 -10.60 -3.37 0.68
N MET A 66 -10.16 -3.24 -0.58
CA MET A 66 -8.89 -3.75 -1.06
C MET A 66 -7.91 -2.61 -1.26
N GLY A 67 -6.79 -2.64 -0.54
CA GLY A 67 -5.70 -1.68 -0.65
C GLY A 67 -4.48 -2.25 -1.37
N THR A 68 -3.81 -1.41 -2.16
CA THR A 68 -2.54 -1.76 -2.82
C THR A 68 -1.41 -0.89 -2.31
N ILE A 69 -0.36 -1.52 -1.78
CA ILE A 69 0.82 -0.86 -1.23
C ILE A 69 2.05 -1.31 -2.04
N CYS A 70 2.76 -0.35 -2.60
CA CYS A 70 3.95 -0.55 -3.41
C CYS A 70 5.21 -0.27 -2.59
N CYS A 71 6.17 -1.18 -2.62
CA CYS A 71 7.43 -1.08 -1.87
C CYS A 71 8.54 -1.87 -2.57
N ASP A 72 9.78 -1.68 -2.11
CA ASP A 72 10.90 -2.56 -2.46
C ASP A 72 10.62 -3.99 -1.95
N GLU A 73 10.92 -5.00 -2.76
CA GLU A 73 10.81 -6.43 -2.41
C GLU A 73 11.46 -6.75 -1.06
N LYS A 74 12.61 -6.14 -0.75
CA LYS A 74 13.31 -6.40 0.51
C LYS A 74 12.54 -5.93 1.75
N ASP A 75 11.60 -5.00 1.58
CA ASP A 75 10.83 -4.37 2.65
C ASP A 75 9.37 -4.82 2.70
N ALA A 76 8.89 -5.54 1.68
CA ALA A 76 7.51 -6.06 1.62
C ALA A 76 7.13 -6.86 2.86
N ASN A 77 8.03 -7.70 3.38
CA ASN A 77 7.80 -8.48 4.59
C ASN A 77 7.67 -7.62 5.85
N LYS A 78 8.42 -6.52 5.94
CA LYS A 78 8.35 -5.61 7.10
C LYS A 78 7.02 -4.86 7.11
N ILE A 79 6.59 -4.37 5.96
CA ILE A 79 5.30 -3.68 5.81
C ILE A 79 4.15 -4.64 6.14
N TRP A 80 4.17 -5.86 5.58
CA TRP A 80 3.16 -6.86 5.89
C TRP A 80 3.13 -7.23 7.39
N ALA A 81 4.30 -7.37 8.02
CA ALA A 81 4.38 -7.64 9.46
C ALA A 81 3.73 -6.52 10.28
N CYS A 82 3.90 -5.24 9.88
CA CYS A 82 3.26 -4.12 10.57
C CYS A 82 1.73 -4.17 10.43
N LEU A 83 1.24 -4.38 9.20
CA LEU A 83 -0.19 -4.39 8.91
C LEU A 83 -0.94 -5.54 9.58
N SER A 84 -0.31 -6.72 9.68
CA SER A 84 -0.91 -7.87 10.37
C SER A 84 -1.04 -7.67 11.89
N LEU A 85 -0.40 -6.64 12.45
CA LEU A 85 -0.48 -6.26 13.87
C LEU A 85 -1.41 -5.05 14.13
N ALA A 86 -2.06 -4.49 13.10
CA ALA A 86 -2.82 -3.24 13.17
C ALA A 86 -4.14 -3.29 13.97
N GLY A 87 -4.43 -4.35 14.74
CA GLY A 87 -5.75 -4.83 15.20
C GLY A 87 -6.76 -3.85 15.84
N TYR A 88 -6.39 -2.59 16.07
CA TYR A 88 -7.29 -1.51 16.47
C TYR A 88 -6.84 -0.16 15.89
N ARG A 89 -7.68 0.50 15.11
CA ARG A 89 -7.39 1.82 14.51
C ARG A 89 -8.68 2.64 14.36
N MET A 90 -8.55 3.97 14.46
CA MET A 90 -9.67 4.92 14.29
C MET A 90 -10.88 4.63 15.19
N GLY A 91 -10.66 4.17 16.43
CA GLY A 91 -11.75 3.88 17.38
C GLY A 91 -12.38 2.48 17.23
N GLN A 92 -12.00 1.72 16.20
CA GLN A 92 -12.60 0.41 15.92
C GLN A 92 -11.57 -0.70 15.74
N ARG A 93 -12.03 -1.94 15.89
CA ARG A 93 -11.22 -3.12 15.56
C ARG A 93 -11.17 -3.29 14.05
N ILE A 94 -9.97 -3.54 13.55
CA ILE A 94 -9.73 -3.85 12.15
C ILE A 94 -8.93 -5.14 12.04
N SER A 95 -9.10 -5.87 10.94
CA SER A 95 -8.21 -6.95 10.54
C SER A 95 -7.72 -6.68 9.13
N VAL A 96 -6.40 -6.78 8.93
CA VAL A 96 -5.80 -6.65 7.60
C VAL A 96 -5.40 -8.04 7.13
N HIS A 97 -5.97 -8.47 6.03
CA HIS A 97 -5.74 -9.79 5.44
C HIS A 97 -4.83 -9.67 4.23
N PHE A 98 -3.79 -10.49 4.18
CA PHE A 98 -2.97 -10.63 2.98
C PHE A 98 -3.80 -11.28 1.87
N ASN A 99 -3.88 -10.64 0.71
CA ASN A 99 -4.54 -11.23 -0.45
C ASN A 99 -3.51 -11.81 -1.43
N LYS A 100 -2.63 -10.97 -1.96
CA LYS A 100 -1.60 -11.38 -2.93
C LYS A 100 -0.47 -10.37 -3.03
N ILE A 101 0.63 -10.80 -3.62
CA ILE A 101 1.73 -9.94 -4.04
C ILE A 101 1.85 -9.97 -5.57
N LEU A 102 1.98 -8.80 -6.19
CA LEU A 102 2.11 -8.65 -7.64
C LEU A 102 3.38 -7.87 -7.99
N LYS A 103 3.78 -7.95 -9.26
CA LYS A 103 4.75 -7.00 -9.85
C LYS A 103 3.99 -5.86 -10.55
N PRO A 104 4.56 -4.65 -10.61
CA PRO A 104 4.01 -3.60 -11.46
C PRO A 104 3.93 -4.04 -12.93
N GLU A 105 2.85 -3.65 -13.60
CA GLU A 105 2.71 -3.86 -15.03
C GLU A 105 3.59 -2.86 -15.78
N LEU A 106 4.56 -3.37 -16.55
CA LEU A 106 5.25 -2.56 -17.55
C LEU A 106 4.19 -2.06 -18.53
N LYS A 107 3.90 -0.75 -18.54
CA LYS A 107 3.16 -0.16 -19.65
C LYS A 107 3.95 -0.49 -20.93
N LYS A 108 3.41 -1.37 -21.77
CA LYS A 108 3.91 -1.51 -23.14
C LYS A 108 3.86 -0.10 -23.73
N LYS A 109 5.00 0.41 -24.19
CA LYS A 109 4.97 1.52 -25.15
C LYS A 109 4.09 1.02 -26.29
N THR A 110 2.94 1.66 -26.49
CA THR A 110 2.22 1.52 -27.75
C THR A 110 3.18 1.97 -28.85
N ASP A 111 3.42 1.11 -29.83
CA ASP A 111 4.23 1.36 -31.02
C ASP A 111 3.54 2.36 -31.97
N ASP A 112 3.17 3.55 -31.48
CA ASP A 112 2.49 4.61 -32.25
C ASP A 112 3.31 5.90 -32.41
N GLU A 113 4.64 5.83 -32.22
CA GLU A 113 5.56 6.94 -32.55
C GLU A 113 6.67 6.50 -33.54
N MET A 114 6.33 5.66 -34.52
CA MET A 114 7.15 5.50 -35.73
C MET A 114 6.25 5.29 -36.97
N GLU A 115 5.63 6.37 -37.44
CA GLU A 115 5.54 6.59 -38.89
C GLU A 115 5.99 8.03 -39.19
N CYS A 116 6.94 8.11 -40.12
CA CYS A 116 7.63 9.30 -40.60
C CYS A 116 6.72 10.28 -41.34
#